data_AF-A0A9E2H8L7-F1
#
_entry.id   AF-A0A9E2H8L7-F1
#
_cell.length_a   1.000
_cell.length_b   1.000
_cell.length_c   1.000
_cell.angle_alpha   90.00
_cell.angle_beta   90.00
_cell.angle_gamma   90.00
#
_symmetry.space_group_name_H-M   'P 1'
#
loop_
_entity.id
_entity.type
_entity.pdbx_description
1 polymer ?
#
loop_
_entity_poly.entity_id
_entity_poly.type
_entity_poly.pdbx_seq_one_letter_code
_entity_poly.pdbx_strand_id
1 'polypeptide(L)'
;MTSENGDIDTTHRVGLAIDSSARYNTEPPYHPTQRYSEYSYDKTARGDFIDGYDLVRDALFQLGLDRPNYGTAAWNPLGDIISPGDRVALKPNWVLDKHPRNKDIFSVVTHPSIIRAVLDYAMIALQGKGSVTVCDAPQGDCDFDRLRELSHLDAIRDFYVAQGGIVPKFVDLRKIRYLVDDDGYLMDNAREQLQGDPERYCEVNLGADSLLSNLDNLQNLYGADYDRNFTNNHHRDDRHEYLISRTILTSDVVISIPKMKTHKKTGVTLNLKNLVGINGDKNYLAHFRVGASDAGGDECPSTMERKKKLVLKSQRFMIDKLLVRPNRLSVALFSIISKSYRGMRRITRIDSSPDIRSGDWYGNDTAWRMVVDLNRILFLADSDGAMKTEPQRRYLSIVDGVIAGEGDGPLDPDPVHAGYILTGTSPTSVDLVGTALMGFDASRLHLYDYIVGDHARRQPLPFGIADTDSITIGFEAEDLSFDQLQEAIRPRSFRPHHGWTGHIELPKVDETFAKVSDTSS
;
A
#
# COMPACT_ATOMS: atom_id res chain seq x y z
N MET A 1 -33.70 -3.47 32.61
CA MET A 1 -32.48 -2.89 33.22
C MET A 1 -31.33 -3.78 32.79
N THR A 2 -30.83 -3.51 31.59
CA THR A 2 -29.71 -4.17 30.93
C THR A 2 -28.60 -3.13 30.86
N SER A 3 -27.38 -3.52 31.19
CA SER A 3 -26.18 -2.68 31.28
C SER A 3 -25.91 -1.88 30.01
N GLU A 4 -25.97 -0.55 30.12
CA GLU A 4 -25.61 0.43 29.08
C GLU A 4 -24.09 0.60 28.96
N ASN A 5 -23.36 -0.47 28.64
CA ASN A 5 -22.00 -0.38 28.10
C ASN A 5 -21.90 -1.49 27.04
N GLY A 6 -22.46 -1.24 25.86
CA GLY A 6 -22.32 -2.13 24.72
C GLY A 6 -20.95 -1.92 24.10
N ASP A 7 -20.02 -2.86 24.28
CA ASP A 7 -18.78 -2.90 23.52
C ASP A 7 -19.13 -2.93 22.02
N ILE A 8 -18.63 -1.96 21.27
CA ILE A 8 -18.84 -1.89 19.83
C ILE A 8 -17.97 -2.99 19.19
N ASP A 9 -18.58 -3.87 18.39
CA ASP A 9 -17.82 -4.83 17.61
C ASP A 9 -17.00 -4.09 16.54
N THR A 10 -15.68 -4.16 16.66
CA THR A 10 -14.75 -3.48 15.75
C THR A 10 -14.26 -4.38 14.62
N THR A 11 -14.64 -5.67 14.60
CA THR A 11 -14.08 -6.68 13.69
C THR A 11 -14.19 -6.28 12.22
N HIS A 12 -15.34 -5.77 11.80
CA HIS A 12 -15.59 -5.29 10.44
C HIS A 12 -16.00 -3.82 10.38
N ARG A 13 -15.72 -3.07 11.46
CA ARG A 13 -16.00 -1.64 11.54
C ARG A 13 -14.89 -0.83 10.87
N VAL A 14 -15.28 0.19 10.12
CA VAL A 14 -14.38 1.18 9.52
C VAL A 14 -14.68 2.55 10.12
N GLY A 15 -13.70 3.15 10.77
CA GLY A 15 -13.75 4.55 11.17
C GLY A 15 -13.38 5.44 9.99
N LEU A 16 -14.25 6.37 9.62
CA LEU A 16 -14.08 7.23 8.46
C LEU A 16 -14.10 8.70 8.91
N ALA A 17 -13.01 9.41 8.65
CA ALA A 17 -12.93 10.86 8.78
C ALA A 17 -12.81 11.50 7.40
N ILE A 18 -13.61 12.54 7.16
CA ILE A 18 -13.64 13.26 5.89
C ILE A 18 -13.62 14.75 6.17
N ASP A 19 -12.63 15.44 5.58
CA ASP A 19 -12.68 16.89 5.47
C ASP A 19 -11.98 17.36 4.19
N SER A 20 -12.74 17.99 3.30
CA SER A 20 -12.20 18.48 2.02
C SER A 20 -11.27 19.69 2.15
N SER A 21 -11.31 20.38 3.29
CA SER A 21 -10.44 21.48 3.69
C SER A 21 -9.18 21.03 4.43
N ALA A 22 -9.09 19.74 4.82
CA ALA A 22 -7.92 19.23 5.53
C ALA A 22 -6.63 19.32 4.70
N ARG A 23 -5.50 19.69 5.31
CA ARG A 23 -4.19 19.76 4.65
C ARG A 23 -3.13 19.07 5.50
N TYR A 24 -1.95 18.82 4.96
CA TYR A 24 -0.85 18.34 5.80
C TYR A 24 -0.19 19.50 6.55
N ASN A 25 0.07 19.32 7.85
CA ASN A 25 1.01 20.15 8.57
C ASN A 25 2.41 19.97 7.95
N THR A 26 3.06 21.06 7.58
CA THR A 26 4.36 21.05 6.90
C THR A 26 5.53 21.35 7.84
N GLU A 27 5.28 21.71 9.10
CA GLU A 27 6.31 22.05 10.08
C GLU A 27 6.76 20.83 10.90
N PRO A 28 7.99 20.32 10.73
CA PRO A 28 8.52 19.25 11.57
C PRO A 28 8.68 19.72 13.04
N PRO A 29 8.46 18.85 14.04
CA PRO A 29 8.22 17.41 13.94
C PRO A 29 6.74 17.04 13.79
N TYR A 30 5.94 17.93 13.17
CA TYR A 30 4.52 17.74 12.84
C TYR A 30 3.61 17.66 14.06
N HIS A 31 3.75 18.63 14.97
CA HIS A 31 2.87 18.76 16.12
C HIS A 31 1.40 18.90 15.69
N PRO A 32 0.44 18.42 16.50
CA PRO A 32 -0.97 18.67 16.23
C PRO A 32 -1.23 20.18 16.21
N THR A 33 -2.14 20.64 15.35
CA THR A 33 -2.55 22.05 15.19
C THR A 33 -3.23 22.60 16.44
N GLN A 34 -3.87 21.74 17.22
CA GLN A 34 -4.51 22.09 18.48
C GLN A 34 -4.08 21.18 19.63
N ARG A 35 -4.38 21.62 20.85
CA ARG A 35 -4.07 20.86 22.06
C ARG A 35 -5.19 19.88 22.35
N TYR A 36 -4.83 18.60 22.41
CA TYR A 36 -5.73 17.52 22.81
C TYR A 36 -5.47 17.12 24.27
N SER A 37 -6.53 16.73 24.99
CA SER A 37 -6.43 16.39 26.42
C SER A 37 -5.52 15.21 26.68
N GLU A 38 -5.54 14.20 25.79
CA GLU A 38 -4.70 13.00 25.84
C GLU A 38 -3.27 13.24 25.35
N TYR A 39 -3.02 14.36 24.65
CA TYR A 39 -1.70 14.71 24.14
C TYR A 39 -0.82 15.23 25.27
N SER A 40 0.11 14.37 25.71
CA SER A 40 0.93 14.60 26.90
C SER A 40 2.14 15.51 26.68
N TYR A 41 2.32 16.07 25.48
CA TYR A 41 3.47 16.91 25.15
C TYR A 41 3.11 18.40 25.09
N ASP A 42 4.05 19.26 25.47
CA ASP A 42 3.79 20.70 25.69
C ASP A 42 3.60 21.54 24.41
N LYS A 43 3.95 21.00 23.23
CA LYS A 43 4.00 21.75 21.98
C LYS A 43 2.87 21.38 21.02
N THR A 44 2.16 22.39 20.53
CA THR A 44 1.27 22.30 19.37
C THR A 44 1.83 23.15 18.23
N ALA A 45 1.50 22.79 16.98
CA ALA A 45 1.75 23.66 15.85
C ALA A 45 0.85 24.91 15.95
N ARG A 46 1.21 25.98 15.23
CA ARG A 46 0.36 27.16 15.10
C ARG A 46 -0.37 27.09 13.77
N GLY A 47 -1.70 27.01 13.79
CA GLY A 47 -2.50 27.04 12.57
C GLY A 47 -4.00 26.98 12.89
N ASP A 48 -4.80 27.62 12.04
CA ASP A 48 -6.26 27.55 12.06
C ASP A 48 -6.72 26.78 10.81
N PHE A 49 -6.36 25.49 10.76
CA PHE A 49 -6.74 24.56 9.69
C PHE A 49 -6.81 23.15 10.25
N ILE A 50 -7.65 22.32 9.62
CA ILE A 50 -7.76 20.90 9.93
C ILE A 50 -6.58 20.19 9.27
N ASP A 51 -5.80 19.47 10.05
CA ASP A 51 -4.66 18.73 9.55
C ASP A 51 -4.88 17.22 9.50
N GLY A 52 -3.90 16.50 8.97
CA GLY A 52 -3.93 15.04 8.94
C GLY A 52 -3.95 14.39 10.34
N TYR A 53 -3.42 15.05 11.38
CA TYR A 53 -3.49 14.56 12.76
C TYR A 53 -4.94 14.59 13.24
N ASP A 54 -5.63 15.70 12.99
CA ASP A 54 -7.04 15.89 13.37
C ASP A 54 -7.94 14.81 12.74
N LEU A 55 -7.71 14.49 11.47
CA LEU A 55 -8.45 13.42 10.78
C LEU A 55 -8.10 12.01 11.29
N VAL A 56 -6.83 11.74 11.64
CA VAL A 56 -6.47 10.45 12.28
C VAL A 56 -7.19 10.29 13.61
N ARG A 57 -7.22 11.36 14.41
CA ARG A 57 -7.91 11.39 15.70
C ARG A 57 -9.41 11.13 15.54
N ASP A 58 -10.07 11.83 14.62
CA ASP A 58 -11.50 11.62 14.35
C ASP A 58 -11.76 10.19 13.86
N ALA A 59 -10.98 9.68 12.90
CA ALA A 59 -11.16 8.34 12.38
C ALA A 59 -11.05 7.26 13.49
N LEU A 60 -10.13 7.42 14.44
CA LEU A 60 -10.02 6.53 15.62
C LEU A 60 -11.25 6.60 16.52
N PHE A 61 -11.84 7.79 16.71
CA PHE A 61 -13.10 7.94 17.43
C PHE A 61 -14.27 7.30 16.67
N GLN A 62 -14.35 7.48 15.35
CA GLN A 62 -15.39 6.88 14.51
C GLN A 62 -15.30 5.35 14.46
N LEU A 63 -14.08 4.79 14.55
CA LEU A 63 -13.87 3.35 14.72
C LEU A 63 -14.45 2.82 16.03
N GLY A 64 -14.72 3.70 17.00
CA GLY A 64 -15.40 3.37 18.24
C GLY A 64 -14.47 2.91 19.36
N LEU A 65 -13.16 3.14 19.23
CA LEU A 65 -12.19 2.74 20.23
C LEU A 65 -12.18 3.73 21.42
N ASP A 66 -12.29 3.17 22.62
CA ASP A 66 -12.25 3.90 23.90
C ASP A 66 -13.21 5.11 23.98
N ARG A 67 -14.42 4.98 23.42
CA ARG A 67 -15.44 6.05 23.39
C ARG A 67 -15.71 6.70 24.76
N PRO A 68 -15.81 5.97 25.89
CA PRO A 68 -16.12 6.58 27.18
C PRO A 68 -15.09 7.62 27.66
N ASN A 69 -13.84 7.50 27.23
CA ASN A 69 -12.76 8.41 27.63
C ASN A 69 -12.49 9.51 26.59
N TYR A 70 -13.16 9.52 25.44
CA TYR A 70 -12.91 10.48 24.36
C TYR A 70 -12.95 11.94 24.85
N GLY A 71 -11.93 12.71 24.46
CA GLY A 71 -11.78 14.11 24.86
C GLY A 71 -11.22 14.33 26.27
N THR A 72 -10.94 13.26 27.02
CA THR A 72 -10.26 13.32 28.33
C THR A 72 -8.79 12.97 28.20
N ALA A 73 -7.99 13.28 29.24
CA ALA A 73 -6.59 12.87 29.30
C ALA A 73 -6.37 11.34 29.38
N ALA A 74 -7.43 10.58 29.65
CA ALA A 74 -7.39 9.13 29.74
C ALA A 74 -7.68 8.44 28.39
N TRP A 75 -8.03 9.18 27.33
CA TRP A 75 -8.37 8.56 26.06
C TRP A 75 -7.15 7.85 25.43
N ASN A 76 -7.28 6.54 25.28
CA ASN A 76 -6.29 5.65 24.72
C ASN A 76 -6.96 4.74 23.68
N PRO A 77 -7.27 5.26 22.47
CA PRO A 77 -7.99 4.51 21.45
C PRO A 77 -7.22 3.28 20.97
N LEU A 78 -5.90 3.20 21.17
CA LEU A 78 -5.13 2.02 20.76
C LEU A 78 -4.89 1.02 21.89
N GLY A 79 -5.44 1.24 23.09
CA GLY A 79 -5.21 0.40 24.27
C GLY A 79 -5.70 -1.05 24.14
N ASP A 80 -6.73 -1.28 23.33
CA ASP A 80 -7.26 -2.63 23.08
C ASP A 80 -6.44 -3.40 22.02
N ILE A 81 -5.64 -2.68 21.23
CA ILE A 81 -4.83 -3.24 20.14
C ILE A 81 -3.36 -3.36 20.56
N ILE A 82 -2.85 -2.38 21.30
CA ILE A 82 -1.46 -2.30 21.77
C ILE A 82 -1.45 -2.37 23.29
N SER A 83 -0.67 -3.31 23.80
CA SER A 83 -0.42 -3.50 25.23
C SER A 83 0.98 -2.97 25.60
N PRO A 84 1.16 -2.43 26.83
CA PRO A 84 2.48 -2.02 27.31
C PRO A 84 3.49 -3.18 27.25
N GLY A 85 4.62 -2.96 26.57
CA GLY A 85 5.65 -3.97 26.33
C GLY A 85 5.68 -4.54 24.92
N ASP A 86 4.64 -4.31 24.11
CA ASP A 86 4.57 -4.77 22.74
C ASP A 86 5.67 -4.21 21.84
N ARG A 87 6.04 -4.98 20.83
CA ARG A 87 6.85 -4.55 19.69
C ARG A 87 5.90 -4.14 18.58
N VAL A 88 5.81 -2.84 18.32
CA VAL A 88 4.89 -2.26 17.33
C VAL A 88 5.65 -1.90 16.06
N ALA A 89 5.21 -2.44 14.92
CA ALA A 89 5.72 -2.08 13.60
C ALA A 89 4.73 -1.18 12.85
N LEU A 90 5.13 0.04 12.52
CA LEU A 90 4.38 0.95 11.65
C LEU A 90 4.87 0.78 10.21
N LYS A 91 3.96 0.48 9.30
CA LYS A 91 4.25 0.21 7.89
C LYS A 91 3.62 1.28 6.99
N PRO A 92 4.29 2.44 6.78
CA PRO A 92 3.84 3.43 5.81
C PRO A 92 3.92 2.91 4.38
N ASN A 93 3.51 3.73 3.41
CA ASN A 93 3.76 3.53 2.00
C ASN A 93 4.87 4.48 1.52
N TRP A 94 6.11 4.10 1.72
CA TRP A 94 7.30 4.77 1.19
C TRP A 94 7.59 4.16 -0.18
N VAL A 95 7.37 4.90 -1.26
CA VAL A 95 7.49 4.38 -2.63
C VAL A 95 8.71 4.96 -3.31
N LEU A 96 8.68 6.23 -3.72
CA LEU A 96 9.81 6.93 -4.33
C LEU A 96 10.11 8.21 -3.56
N ASP A 97 11.37 8.63 -3.58
CA ASP A 97 11.88 9.91 -3.04
C ASP A 97 11.57 11.11 -3.95
N LYS A 98 10.80 10.89 -5.01
CA LYS A 98 10.41 11.91 -5.98
C LYS A 98 9.13 11.54 -6.70
N HIS A 99 8.43 12.56 -7.20
CA HIS A 99 7.40 12.39 -8.20
C HIS A 99 8.01 12.47 -9.61
N PRO A 100 7.83 11.49 -10.51
CA PRO A 100 8.47 11.48 -11.83
C PRO A 100 8.18 12.73 -12.67
N ARG A 101 6.94 13.25 -12.61
CA ARG A 101 6.53 14.51 -13.25
C ARG A 101 6.65 15.77 -12.36
N ASN A 102 7.41 15.73 -11.25
CA ASN A 102 7.57 16.83 -10.29
C ASN A 102 6.24 17.39 -9.74
N LYS A 103 5.22 16.53 -9.57
CA LYS A 103 4.00 16.88 -8.84
C LYS A 103 4.19 16.64 -7.35
N ASP A 104 3.11 16.78 -6.58
CA ASP A 104 3.12 16.54 -5.15
C ASP A 104 3.57 15.10 -4.83
N ILE A 105 4.72 14.97 -4.18
CA ILE A 105 5.28 13.68 -3.75
C ILE A 105 4.38 12.97 -2.74
N PHE A 106 3.57 13.72 -2.00
CA PHE A 106 2.60 13.17 -1.06
C PHE A 106 1.34 12.68 -1.74
N SER A 107 1.32 12.50 -3.07
CA SER A 107 0.40 11.57 -3.75
C SER A 107 1.01 10.17 -3.95
N VAL A 108 2.33 10.06 -3.78
CA VAL A 108 3.12 8.85 -3.96
C VAL A 108 3.42 8.19 -2.62
N VAL A 109 3.74 8.96 -1.57
CA VAL A 109 4.12 8.44 -0.25
C VAL A 109 3.18 8.87 0.87
N THR A 110 3.10 8.06 1.93
CA THR A 110 2.41 8.43 3.17
C THR A 110 3.06 9.66 3.79
N HIS A 111 2.27 10.67 4.15
CA HIS A 111 2.80 11.91 4.71
C HIS A 111 3.34 11.71 6.15
N PRO A 112 4.50 12.30 6.52
CA PRO A 112 5.10 12.13 7.84
C PRO A 112 4.25 12.64 9.01
N SER A 113 3.36 13.62 8.80
CA SER A 113 2.40 14.05 9.83
C SER A 113 1.38 12.96 10.21
N ILE A 114 0.99 12.09 9.26
CA ILE A 114 0.13 10.94 9.55
C ILE A 114 0.91 9.92 10.37
N ILE A 115 2.16 9.62 9.95
CA ILE A 115 3.06 8.74 10.72
C ILE A 115 3.23 9.29 12.15
N ARG A 116 3.39 10.60 12.29
CA ARG A 116 3.52 11.27 13.57
C ARG A 116 2.28 11.09 14.47
N ALA A 117 1.08 11.30 13.93
CA ALA A 117 -0.17 11.11 14.67
C ALA A 117 -0.30 9.66 15.17
N VAL A 118 -0.02 8.69 14.30
CA VAL A 118 -0.08 7.26 14.66
C VAL A 118 0.99 6.91 15.70
N LEU A 119 2.19 7.47 15.61
CA LEU A 119 3.23 7.31 16.62
C LEU A 119 2.76 7.81 17.98
N ASP A 120 2.16 9.00 18.07
CA ASP A 120 1.69 9.56 19.34
C ASP A 120 0.66 8.65 20.03
N TYR A 121 -0.33 8.13 19.30
CA TYR A 121 -1.30 7.19 19.86
C TYR A 121 -0.68 5.83 20.22
N ALA A 122 0.30 5.35 19.45
CA ALA A 122 1.05 4.14 19.82
C ALA A 122 1.85 4.34 21.12
N MET A 123 2.46 5.53 21.32
CA MET A 123 3.18 5.84 22.56
C MET A 123 2.25 5.93 23.77
N ILE A 124 1.04 6.48 23.61
CA ILE A 124 0.00 6.51 24.66
C ILE A 124 -0.31 5.06 25.10
N ALA A 125 -0.57 4.17 24.14
CA ALA A 125 -0.91 2.79 24.44
C ALA A 125 0.25 1.98 25.05
N LEU A 126 1.49 2.23 24.62
CA LEU A 126 2.68 1.55 25.13
C LEU A 126 3.07 1.97 26.56
N GLN A 127 2.62 3.14 27.01
CA GLN A 127 2.89 3.65 28.37
C GLN A 127 4.39 3.60 28.75
N GLY A 128 5.26 3.91 27.78
CA GLY A 128 6.71 3.91 27.95
C GLY A 128 7.39 2.52 27.98
N LYS A 129 6.66 1.43 27.71
CA LYS A 129 7.21 0.06 27.67
C LYS A 129 7.05 -0.55 26.29
N GLY A 130 8.08 -1.25 25.80
CA GLY A 130 8.07 -1.91 24.50
C GLY A 130 8.93 -1.18 23.47
N SER A 131 8.58 -1.28 22.20
CA SER A 131 9.35 -0.63 21.13
C SER A 131 8.49 -0.28 19.91
N VAL A 132 8.91 0.74 19.16
CA VAL A 132 8.26 1.14 17.91
C VAL A 132 9.27 1.20 16.77
N THR A 133 8.95 0.56 15.65
CA THR A 133 9.74 0.62 14.41
C THR A 133 8.87 1.02 13.24
N VAL A 134 9.19 2.14 12.59
CA VAL A 134 8.60 2.58 11.33
C VAL A 134 9.45 2.04 10.18
N CYS A 135 8.89 1.19 9.33
CA CYS A 135 9.68 0.49 8.32
C CYS A 135 8.91 0.21 7.04
N ASP A 136 9.62 0.17 5.91
CA ASP A 136 9.10 -0.22 4.60
C ASP A 136 10.25 -0.77 3.75
N ALA A 137 9.94 -1.49 2.68
CA ALA A 137 10.82 -1.77 1.55
C ALA A 137 10.35 -0.95 0.33
N PRO A 138 10.84 0.31 0.18
CA PRO A 138 10.40 1.22 -0.87
C PRO A 138 10.63 0.72 -2.29
N GLN A 139 10.17 1.44 -3.32
CA GLN A 139 10.44 1.07 -4.71
C GLN A 139 11.95 0.87 -4.94
N GLY A 140 12.31 -0.05 -5.82
CA GLY A 140 13.69 -0.55 -5.95
C GLY A 140 14.76 0.53 -6.13
N ASP A 141 14.42 1.61 -6.84
CA ASP A 141 15.30 2.74 -7.16
C ASP A 141 15.21 3.93 -6.20
N CYS A 142 14.32 3.87 -5.19
CA CYS A 142 14.16 4.94 -4.21
C CYS A 142 15.46 5.21 -3.43
N ASP A 143 15.80 6.49 -3.32
CA ASP A 143 16.82 6.98 -2.39
C ASP A 143 16.23 7.14 -0.99
N PHE A 144 16.57 6.25 -0.07
CA PHE A 144 15.96 6.28 1.27
C PHE A 144 16.47 7.45 2.12
N ASP A 145 17.74 7.84 1.97
CA ASP A 145 18.29 8.98 2.71
C ASP A 145 17.62 10.29 2.28
N ARG A 146 17.39 10.45 0.98
CA ARG A 146 16.62 11.59 0.47
C ARG A 146 15.17 11.54 0.91
N LEU A 147 14.52 10.38 0.90
CA LEU A 147 13.15 10.24 1.41
C LEU A 147 13.07 10.62 2.90
N ARG A 148 14.06 10.20 3.69
CA ARG A 148 14.20 10.50 5.12
C ARG A 148 14.36 12.00 5.36
N GLU A 149 15.17 12.67 4.54
CA GLU A 149 15.37 14.12 4.56
C GLU A 149 14.06 14.86 4.20
N LEU A 150 13.45 14.52 3.07
CA LEU A 150 12.19 15.10 2.59
C LEU A 150 11.04 14.95 3.60
N SER A 151 11.02 13.84 4.32
CA SER A 151 9.98 13.52 5.31
C SER A 151 10.35 14.00 6.72
N HIS A 152 11.51 14.63 6.91
CA HIS A 152 12.06 15.08 8.19
C HIS A 152 11.94 14.03 9.32
N LEU A 153 12.21 12.76 9.00
CA LEU A 153 12.03 11.66 9.97
C LEU A 153 12.98 11.79 11.17
N ASP A 154 14.15 12.39 10.98
CA ASP A 154 15.07 12.69 12.08
C ASP A 154 14.49 13.70 13.07
N ALA A 155 13.73 14.70 12.62
CA ALA A 155 13.07 15.64 13.51
C ALA A 155 12.01 14.93 14.38
N ILE A 156 11.27 13.97 13.81
CA ILE A 156 10.33 13.13 14.55
C ILE A 156 11.08 12.28 15.59
N ARG A 157 12.18 11.61 15.20
CA ARG A 157 13.02 10.84 16.13
C ARG A 157 13.52 11.72 17.28
N ASP A 158 14.13 12.85 16.96
CA ASP A 158 14.79 13.74 17.92
C ASP A 158 13.79 14.34 18.90
N PHE A 159 12.55 14.59 18.45
CA PHE A 159 11.46 14.92 19.34
C PHE A 159 11.27 13.86 20.43
N TYR A 160 11.15 12.58 20.08
CA TYR A 160 10.90 11.51 21.06
C TYR A 160 12.13 11.24 21.94
N VAL A 161 13.34 11.40 21.39
CA VAL A 161 14.58 11.39 22.19
C VAL A 161 14.52 12.44 23.30
N ALA A 162 14.08 13.66 22.97
CA ALA A 162 13.96 14.75 23.94
C ALA A 162 12.89 14.49 25.02
N GLN A 163 11.90 13.62 24.77
CA GLN A 163 10.90 13.24 25.77
C GLN A 163 11.41 12.17 26.76
N GLY A 164 12.53 11.50 26.47
CA GLY A 164 13.12 10.48 27.36
C GLY A 164 12.37 9.15 27.42
N GLY A 165 11.48 8.88 26.46
CA GLY A 165 10.67 7.66 26.37
C GLY A 165 11.13 6.68 25.29
N ILE A 166 10.18 5.95 24.70
CA ILE A 166 10.43 5.07 23.55
C ILE A 166 10.86 5.93 22.35
N VAL A 167 11.98 5.59 21.74
CA VAL A 167 12.47 6.26 20.52
C VAL A 167 12.11 5.41 19.30
N PRO A 168 11.32 5.94 18.34
CA PRO A 168 10.98 5.19 17.14
C PRO A 168 12.21 5.01 16.24
N LYS A 169 12.35 3.81 15.67
CA LYS A 169 13.34 3.51 14.64
C LYS A 169 12.74 3.73 13.26
N PHE A 170 13.53 4.22 12.31
CA PHE A 170 13.14 4.35 10.90
C PHE A 170 14.05 3.46 10.06
N VAL A 171 13.49 2.45 9.39
CA VAL A 171 14.26 1.35 8.77
C VAL A 171 13.87 1.15 7.31
N ASP A 172 14.87 1.14 6.42
CA ASP A 172 14.73 0.61 5.06
C ASP A 172 14.93 -0.91 5.09
N LEU A 173 13.88 -1.65 4.78
CA LEU A 173 13.87 -3.11 4.79
C LEU A 173 14.49 -3.71 3.53
N ARG A 174 14.91 -2.91 2.53
CA ARG A 174 15.51 -3.44 1.30
C ARG A 174 16.93 -3.94 1.55
N LYS A 175 17.26 -5.10 0.99
CA LYS A 175 18.65 -5.59 0.88
C LYS A 175 19.41 -4.94 -0.27
N ILE A 176 18.68 -4.53 -1.30
CA ILE A 176 19.26 -4.07 -2.57
C ILE A 176 18.49 -2.84 -3.04
N ARG A 177 19.24 -1.78 -3.38
CA ARG A 177 18.75 -0.64 -4.18
C ARG A 177 19.21 -0.81 -5.62
N TYR A 178 18.29 -0.52 -6.55
CA TYR A 178 18.53 -0.58 -7.98
C TYR A 178 18.83 0.82 -8.53
N LEU A 179 20.05 1.06 -9.02
CA LEU A 179 20.43 2.33 -9.63
C LEU A 179 19.98 2.35 -11.10
N VAL A 180 19.15 3.32 -11.44
CA VAL A 180 18.58 3.50 -12.77
C VAL A 180 19.04 4.81 -13.42
N ASP A 181 19.16 4.81 -14.75
CA ASP A 181 19.41 6.02 -15.52
C ASP A 181 18.14 6.89 -15.70
N ASP A 182 18.27 8.02 -16.40
CA ASP A 182 17.14 8.94 -16.67
C ASP A 182 15.99 8.30 -17.47
N ASP A 183 16.27 7.21 -18.17
CA ASP A 183 15.30 6.43 -18.94
C ASP A 183 14.69 5.27 -18.12
N GLY A 184 15.11 5.09 -16.86
CA GLY A 184 14.64 4.05 -15.94
C GLY A 184 15.29 2.67 -16.14
N TYR A 185 16.41 2.59 -16.87
CA TYR A 185 17.14 1.34 -17.08
C TYR A 185 18.23 1.14 -16.04
N LEU A 186 18.46 -0.11 -15.61
CA LEU A 186 19.56 -0.43 -14.68
C LEU A 186 20.91 0.00 -15.27
N MET A 187 21.66 0.78 -14.50
CA MET A 187 23.02 1.21 -14.80
C MET A 187 24.07 0.06 -14.71
N ASP A 188 25.31 0.34 -15.11
CA ASP A 188 26.46 -0.54 -14.80
C ASP A 188 26.68 -0.55 -13.27
N ASN A 189 26.89 -1.71 -12.65
CA ASN A 189 26.86 -1.90 -11.19
C ASN A 189 25.55 -1.43 -10.50
N ALA A 190 24.40 -1.57 -11.15
CA ALA A 190 23.11 -1.08 -10.65
C ALA A 190 22.59 -1.67 -9.34
N ARG A 191 23.30 -2.60 -8.67
CA ARG A 191 22.81 -3.26 -7.46
C ARG A 191 23.65 -2.83 -6.28
N GLU A 192 23.16 -1.83 -5.55
CA GLU A 192 23.76 -1.37 -4.31
C GLU A 192 23.26 -2.24 -3.16
N GLN A 193 24.17 -2.88 -2.42
CA GLN A 193 23.83 -3.63 -1.21
C GLN A 193 23.56 -2.64 -0.07
N LEU A 194 22.41 -2.78 0.56
CA LEU A 194 22.00 -1.96 1.70
C LEU A 194 22.18 -2.73 3.01
N GLN A 195 22.10 -2.01 4.13
CA GLN A 195 22.11 -2.63 5.47
C GLN A 195 20.93 -3.61 5.64
N GLY A 196 19.77 -3.24 5.09
CA GLY A 196 18.53 -4.00 5.22
C GLY A 196 17.97 -4.03 6.64
N ASP A 197 17.11 -5.01 6.88
CA ASP A 197 16.46 -5.22 8.18
C ASP A 197 17.50 -5.57 9.26
N PRO A 198 17.62 -4.78 10.34
CA PRO A 198 18.52 -5.08 11.45
C PRO A 198 18.19 -6.41 12.17
N GLU A 199 16.94 -6.83 12.14
CA GLU A 199 16.49 -8.12 12.70
C GLU A 199 16.70 -9.28 11.72
N ARG A 200 17.27 -9.01 10.53
CA ARG A 200 17.47 -9.92 9.40
C ARG A 200 16.14 -10.34 8.75
N TYR A 201 16.19 -11.40 7.96
CA TYR A 201 15.07 -11.88 7.15
C TYR A 201 14.79 -13.34 7.41
N CYS A 202 13.56 -13.75 7.12
CA CYS A 202 13.15 -15.14 7.04
C CYS A 202 12.67 -15.42 5.61
N GLU A 203 13.16 -16.51 5.03
CA GLU A 203 12.54 -17.05 3.82
C GLU A 203 11.31 -17.86 4.23
N VAL A 204 10.14 -17.47 3.74
CA VAL A 204 8.87 -18.14 4.02
C VAL A 204 8.41 -18.81 2.74
N ASN A 205 8.33 -20.14 2.75
CA ASN A 205 7.87 -20.94 1.63
C ASN A 205 6.42 -21.37 1.86
N LEU A 206 5.52 -20.92 0.99
CA LEU A 206 4.11 -21.31 1.02
C LEU A 206 3.83 -22.63 0.27
N GLY A 207 4.74 -23.09 -0.59
CA GLY A 207 4.52 -24.31 -1.38
C GLY A 207 3.15 -24.32 -2.07
N ALA A 208 2.43 -25.45 -2.01
CA ALA A 208 1.12 -25.60 -2.64
C ALA A 208 0.04 -24.65 -2.09
N ASP A 209 0.25 -24.04 -0.92
CA ASP A 209 -0.67 -23.07 -0.36
C ASP A 209 -0.62 -21.71 -1.08
N SER A 210 0.47 -21.37 -1.76
CA SER A 210 0.55 -20.12 -2.52
C SER A 210 -0.52 -20.06 -3.60
N LEU A 211 -1.14 -18.90 -3.80
CA LEU A 211 -2.08 -18.73 -4.91
C LEU A 211 -1.41 -18.75 -6.28
N LEU A 212 -0.09 -18.56 -6.32
CA LEU A 212 0.71 -18.75 -7.53
C LEU A 212 0.77 -20.22 -7.94
N SER A 213 0.55 -21.18 -7.05
CA SER A 213 0.53 -22.62 -7.40
C SER A 213 -0.60 -22.96 -8.38
N ASN A 214 -1.64 -22.11 -8.43
CA ASN A 214 -2.78 -22.24 -9.34
C ASN A 214 -2.51 -21.66 -10.75
N LEU A 215 -1.30 -21.16 -11.01
CA LEU A 215 -0.93 -20.59 -12.30
C LEU A 215 -0.21 -21.61 -13.18
N ASP A 216 -0.62 -21.66 -14.44
CA ASP A 216 0.19 -22.27 -15.49
C ASP A 216 1.39 -21.38 -15.86
N ASN A 217 2.42 -22.00 -16.45
CA ASN A 217 3.58 -21.34 -17.02
C ASN A 217 4.42 -20.54 -16.01
N LEU A 218 4.70 -21.09 -14.83
CA LEU A 218 5.52 -20.45 -13.79
C LEU A 218 6.92 -20.06 -14.28
N GLN A 219 7.47 -20.74 -15.29
CA GLN A 219 8.73 -20.36 -15.95
C GLN A 219 8.70 -18.98 -16.65
N ASN A 220 7.52 -18.40 -16.82
CA ASN A 220 7.34 -17.08 -17.43
C ASN A 220 7.21 -15.96 -16.41
N LEU A 221 7.27 -16.23 -15.11
CA LEU A 221 7.15 -15.19 -14.08
C LEU A 221 8.21 -14.09 -14.25
N TYR A 222 7.82 -12.88 -13.87
CA TYR A 222 8.65 -11.70 -13.92
C TYR A 222 8.65 -11.01 -12.56
N GLY A 223 9.85 -10.84 -12.00
CA GLY A 223 10.11 -10.18 -10.73
C GLY A 223 10.27 -8.67 -10.85
N ALA A 224 11.28 -8.13 -10.16
CA ALA A 224 11.65 -6.72 -10.22
C ALA A 224 12.94 -6.49 -11.03
N ASP A 225 13.82 -7.49 -11.11
CA ASP A 225 15.07 -7.46 -11.87
C ASP A 225 14.86 -8.03 -13.30
N TYR A 226 15.80 -7.75 -14.20
CA TYR A 226 15.87 -8.38 -15.52
C TYR A 226 16.20 -9.87 -15.44
N ASP A 227 16.89 -10.35 -14.40
CA ASP A 227 17.12 -11.79 -14.20
C ASP A 227 15.88 -12.47 -13.62
N ARG A 228 15.07 -13.03 -14.52
CA ARG A 228 13.84 -13.76 -14.20
C ARG A 228 14.10 -15.15 -13.63
N ASN A 229 15.29 -15.72 -13.86
CA ASN A 229 15.60 -17.06 -13.35
C ASN A 229 15.55 -17.08 -11.83
N PHE A 230 15.93 -15.97 -11.19
CA PHE A 230 15.79 -15.83 -9.74
C PHE A 230 14.33 -16.00 -9.30
N THR A 231 13.42 -15.20 -9.83
CA THR A 231 11.98 -15.29 -9.51
C THR A 231 11.43 -16.68 -9.83
N ASN A 232 11.76 -17.23 -10.99
CA ASN A 232 11.32 -18.57 -11.41
C ASN A 232 11.89 -19.69 -10.53
N ASN A 233 13.09 -19.53 -9.98
CA ASN A 233 13.68 -20.52 -9.08
C ASN A 233 13.00 -20.49 -7.70
N HIS A 234 12.56 -19.32 -7.24
CA HIS A 234 11.83 -19.16 -5.98
C HIS A 234 10.32 -19.41 -6.10
N HIS A 235 9.77 -19.40 -7.32
CA HIS A 235 8.37 -19.66 -7.62
C HIS A 235 8.22 -20.66 -8.76
N ARG A 236 7.98 -21.92 -8.41
CA ARG A 236 7.84 -23.07 -9.32
C ARG A 236 7.00 -24.15 -8.65
N ASP A 237 6.67 -25.22 -9.37
CA ASP A 237 5.67 -26.22 -8.96
C ASP A 237 5.80 -26.75 -7.50
N ASP A 238 7.01 -26.87 -6.95
CA ASP A 238 7.26 -27.38 -5.58
C ASP A 238 7.46 -26.30 -4.51
N ARG A 239 7.56 -25.01 -4.87
CA ARG A 239 7.87 -23.93 -3.92
C ARG A 239 7.43 -22.55 -4.36
N HIS A 240 7.07 -21.74 -3.38
CA HIS A 240 6.73 -20.33 -3.53
C HIS A 240 7.28 -19.56 -2.34
N GLU A 241 8.47 -19.01 -2.52
CA GLU A 241 9.29 -18.41 -1.48
C GLU A 241 9.20 -16.88 -1.48
N TYR A 242 9.14 -16.31 -0.29
CA TYR A 242 9.17 -14.86 -0.04
C TYR A 242 10.22 -14.53 1.01
N LEU A 243 10.93 -13.41 0.86
CA LEU A 243 11.96 -12.99 1.79
C LEU A 243 11.43 -11.89 2.71
N ILE A 244 10.96 -12.28 3.89
CA ILE A 244 10.19 -11.41 4.79
C ILE A 244 11.08 -10.84 5.89
N SER A 245 10.88 -9.56 6.20
CA SER A 245 11.50 -8.86 7.33
C SER A 245 11.19 -9.53 8.68
N ARG A 246 12.21 -9.83 9.48
CA ARG A 246 12.01 -10.29 10.86
C ARG A 246 11.57 -9.16 11.79
N THR A 247 11.84 -7.90 11.48
CA THR A 247 11.21 -6.76 12.19
C THR A 247 9.69 -6.87 12.13
N ILE A 248 9.12 -7.25 10.97
CA ILE A 248 7.69 -7.52 10.83
C ILE A 248 7.31 -8.86 11.49
N LEU A 249 8.04 -9.95 11.24
CA LEU A 249 7.66 -11.25 11.81
C LEU A 249 7.77 -11.32 13.34
N THR A 250 8.52 -10.44 13.98
CA THR A 250 8.70 -10.47 15.43
C THR A 250 7.96 -9.34 16.16
N SER A 251 7.14 -8.57 15.45
CA SER A 251 6.26 -7.56 16.05
C SER A 251 4.97 -8.20 16.55
N ASP A 252 4.46 -7.73 17.70
CA ASP A 252 3.18 -8.17 18.26
C ASP A 252 1.99 -7.45 17.60
N VAL A 253 2.24 -6.22 17.12
CA VAL A 253 1.25 -5.37 16.45
C VAL A 253 1.84 -4.76 15.19
N VAL A 254 1.08 -4.82 14.09
CA VAL A 254 1.39 -4.15 12.83
C VAL A 254 0.34 -3.10 12.53
N ILE A 255 0.77 -1.84 12.42
CA ILE A 255 -0.07 -0.74 11.96
C ILE A 255 0.31 -0.39 10.53
N SER A 256 -0.52 -0.75 9.56
CA SER A 256 -0.33 -0.38 8.16
C SER A 256 -0.87 1.03 7.92
N ILE A 257 -0.06 1.88 7.29
CA ILE A 257 -0.42 3.27 6.98
C ILE A 257 -0.33 3.50 5.46
N PRO A 258 -1.17 2.83 4.65
CA PRO A 258 -1.07 2.89 3.21
C PRO A 258 -1.46 4.26 2.66
N LYS A 259 -1.00 4.58 1.45
CA LYS A 259 -1.46 5.74 0.70
C LYS A 259 -2.63 5.35 -0.20
N MET A 260 -3.73 6.10 -0.15
CA MET A 260 -4.86 5.94 -1.07
C MET A 260 -4.45 6.36 -2.48
N LYS A 261 -4.29 5.40 -3.38
CA LYS A 261 -4.00 5.69 -4.79
C LYS A 261 -4.36 4.55 -5.74
N THR A 262 -4.49 4.85 -7.01
CA THR A 262 -4.60 3.87 -8.09
C THR A 262 -3.35 2.99 -8.21
N HIS A 263 -3.49 1.81 -8.82
CA HIS A 263 -2.39 0.91 -9.09
C HIS A 263 -2.57 0.21 -10.45
N LYS A 264 -1.62 0.42 -11.34
CA LYS A 264 -1.64 -0.12 -12.70
C LYS A 264 -1.77 -1.64 -12.86
N LYS A 265 -1.42 -2.45 -11.85
CA LYS A 265 -1.52 -3.94 -11.90
C LYS A 265 -2.66 -4.54 -11.08
N THR A 266 -3.15 -3.83 -10.07
CA THR A 266 -4.09 -4.37 -9.06
C THR A 266 -5.29 -3.45 -8.86
N GLY A 267 -5.47 -2.45 -9.72
CA GLY A 267 -6.51 -1.43 -9.66
C GLY A 267 -6.21 -0.33 -8.64
N VAL A 268 -5.95 -0.73 -7.38
CA VAL A 268 -5.71 0.20 -6.26
C VAL A 268 -4.51 -0.19 -5.41
N THR A 269 -3.97 0.80 -4.71
CA THR A 269 -3.03 0.70 -3.59
C THR A 269 -3.77 1.11 -2.34
N LEU A 270 -3.95 0.17 -1.43
CA LEU A 270 -4.49 0.34 -0.08
C LEU A 270 -3.77 -0.66 0.84
N ASN A 271 -4.42 -1.22 1.85
CA ASN A 271 -3.78 -2.04 2.88
C ASN A 271 -3.18 -3.32 2.36
N LEU A 272 -3.97 -4.15 1.70
CA LEU A 272 -3.52 -5.48 1.29
C LEU A 272 -2.29 -5.37 0.40
N LYS A 273 -2.32 -4.41 -0.53
CA LYS A 273 -1.21 -4.15 -1.47
C LYS A 273 0.02 -3.53 -0.80
N ASN A 274 -0.15 -2.81 0.31
CA ASN A 274 0.93 -2.16 1.05
C ASN A 274 1.94 -3.16 1.66
N LEU A 275 1.51 -4.42 1.85
CA LEU A 275 2.37 -5.49 2.35
C LEU A 275 3.46 -5.94 1.38
N VAL A 276 3.43 -5.51 0.12
CA VAL A 276 4.59 -5.66 -0.78
C VAL A 276 5.87 -5.11 -0.14
N GLY A 277 5.75 -4.11 0.72
CA GLY A 277 6.86 -3.48 1.42
C GLY A 277 7.42 -4.27 2.62
N ILE A 278 6.90 -5.44 2.99
CA ILE A 278 7.50 -6.27 4.06
C ILE A 278 8.60 -7.20 3.53
N ASN A 279 8.71 -7.31 2.21
CA ASN A 279 9.61 -8.24 1.54
C ASN A 279 10.93 -7.54 1.19
N GLY A 280 12.05 -8.06 1.70
CA GLY A 280 13.36 -7.40 1.66
C GLY A 280 14.07 -7.41 0.31
N ASP A 281 13.68 -8.30 -0.60
CA ASP A 281 14.21 -8.33 -1.97
C ASP A 281 13.07 -8.47 -2.97
N LYS A 282 12.82 -7.39 -3.71
CA LYS A 282 11.70 -7.31 -4.66
C LYS A 282 11.75 -8.36 -5.77
N ASN A 283 12.88 -9.03 -6.01
CA ASN A 283 12.91 -10.06 -7.04
C ASN A 283 12.24 -11.37 -6.60
N TYR A 284 11.91 -11.54 -5.31
CA TYR A 284 10.99 -12.58 -4.81
C TYR A 284 9.52 -12.31 -5.17
N LEU A 285 9.19 -11.13 -5.67
CA LEU A 285 7.81 -10.71 -5.90
C LEU A 285 7.40 -10.93 -7.36
N ALA A 286 6.50 -11.87 -7.60
CA ALA A 286 5.93 -12.13 -8.92
C ALA A 286 4.92 -11.05 -9.35
N HIS A 287 5.27 -10.26 -10.36
CA HIS A 287 4.46 -9.11 -10.79
C HIS A 287 3.57 -9.37 -12.00
N PHE A 288 3.99 -10.27 -12.89
CA PHE A 288 3.28 -10.68 -14.12
C PHE A 288 4.01 -11.89 -14.73
N ARG A 289 3.37 -12.58 -15.68
CA ARG A 289 3.94 -13.60 -16.55
C ARG A 289 4.19 -13.01 -17.93
N VAL A 290 5.41 -13.19 -18.44
CA VAL A 290 5.80 -12.74 -19.79
C VAL A 290 4.94 -13.40 -20.85
N GLY A 291 4.46 -12.60 -21.81
CA GLY A 291 3.56 -13.04 -22.88
C GLY A 291 2.15 -12.47 -22.76
N ALA A 292 1.40 -12.54 -23.87
CA ALA A 292 0.02 -12.10 -23.92
C ALA A 292 -0.92 -13.10 -23.22
N SER A 293 -2.12 -12.64 -22.85
CA SER A 293 -3.13 -13.48 -22.16
C SER A 293 -3.55 -14.73 -22.93
N ASP A 294 -3.55 -14.68 -24.26
CA ASP A 294 -3.84 -15.83 -25.14
C ASP A 294 -2.64 -16.78 -25.35
N ALA A 295 -1.48 -16.44 -24.81
CA ALA A 295 -0.23 -17.20 -24.93
C ALA A 295 0.31 -17.67 -23.57
N GLY A 296 -0.54 -17.72 -22.54
CA GLY A 296 -0.18 -18.20 -21.20
C GLY A 296 0.61 -17.20 -20.35
N GLY A 297 0.68 -15.92 -20.75
CA GLY A 297 1.20 -14.83 -19.93
C GLY A 297 0.09 -13.88 -19.48
N ASP A 298 0.43 -12.77 -18.85
CA ASP A 298 -0.50 -11.67 -18.55
C ASP A 298 0.18 -10.29 -18.70
N GLU A 299 1.29 -10.25 -19.45
CA GLU A 299 2.06 -9.03 -19.72
C GLU A 299 1.24 -7.99 -20.51
N CYS A 300 0.35 -8.46 -21.38
CA CYS A 300 -0.54 -7.64 -22.19
C CYS A 300 -1.81 -8.39 -22.66
N PRO A 301 -2.85 -7.66 -23.13
CA PRO A 301 -4.08 -8.25 -23.64
C PRO A 301 -3.88 -9.04 -24.93
N SER A 302 -4.67 -10.10 -25.11
CA SER A 302 -4.77 -10.84 -26.37
C SER A 302 -5.21 -9.96 -27.55
N THR A 303 -6.02 -8.92 -27.30
CA THR A 303 -6.53 -7.97 -28.29
C THR A 303 -5.48 -6.96 -28.77
N MET A 304 -4.30 -6.89 -28.12
CA MET A 304 -3.22 -6.01 -28.54
C MET A 304 -2.79 -6.30 -30.00
N GLU A 305 -2.57 -5.23 -30.77
CA GLU A 305 -2.13 -5.35 -32.17
C GLU A 305 -0.88 -6.22 -32.32
N ARG A 306 -0.86 -7.07 -33.36
CA ARG A 306 0.26 -8.01 -33.62
C ARG A 306 1.62 -7.30 -33.73
N LYS A 307 1.67 -6.11 -34.32
CA LYS A 307 2.90 -5.31 -34.43
C LYS A 307 3.42 -4.90 -33.05
N LYS A 308 2.54 -4.47 -32.15
CA LYS A 308 2.87 -4.13 -30.75
C LYS A 308 3.32 -5.37 -29.96
N LYS A 309 2.65 -6.52 -30.12
CA LYS A 309 3.08 -7.79 -29.51
C LYS A 309 4.48 -8.21 -29.99
N LEU A 310 4.77 -8.10 -31.30
CA LEU A 310 6.09 -8.39 -31.86
C LEU A 310 7.15 -7.44 -31.29
N VAL A 311 6.79 -6.17 -31.13
CA VAL A 311 7.64 -5.15 -30.54
C VAL A 311 7.99 -5.48 -29.08
N LEU A 312 6.99 -5.83 -28.27
CA LEU A 312 7.17 -6.23 -26.88
C LEU A 312 8.05 -7.49 -26.77
N LYS A 313 7.79 -8.50 -27.60
CA LYS A 313 8.58 -9.74 -27.66
C LYS A 313 10.04 -9.48 -28.03
N SER A 314 10.28 -8.60 -28.99
CA SER A 314 11.64 -8.24 -29.43
C SER A 314 12.39 -7.49 -28.34
N GLN A 315 11.73 -6.54 -27.67
CA GLN A 315 12.30 -5.81 -26.53
C GLN A 315 12.62 -6.76 -25.37
N ARG A 316 11.71 -7.69 -25.05
CA ARG A 316 11.92 -8.72 -24.02
C ARG A 316 13.14 -9.59 -24.33
N PHE A 317 13.26 -10.08 -25.57
CA PHE A 317 14.41 -10.86 -26.01
C PHE A 317 15.73 -10.10 -25.83
N MET A 318 15.75 -8.81 -26.15
CA MET A 318 16.95 -7.97 -25.96
C MET A 318 17.29 -7.80 -24.48
N ILE A 319 16.31 -7.53 -23.62
CA ILE A 319 16.53 -7.41 -22.17
C ILE A 319 17.11 -8.72 -21.61
N ASP A 320 16.49 -9.86 -21.92
CA ASP A 320 16.91 -11.17 -21.44
C ASP A 320 18.33 -11.58 -21.91
N LYS A 321 18.78 -11.07 -23.07
CA LYS A 321 20.11 -11.39 -23.62
C LYS A 321 21.20 -10.39 -23.27
N LEU A 322 20.86 -9.11 -23.15
CA LEU A 322 21.83 -8.02 -23.01
C LEU A 322 21.91 -7.45 -21.59
N LEU A 323 20.83 -7.53 -20.80
CA LEU A 323 20.73 -6.82 -19.52
C LEU A 323 20.62 -7.72 -18.28
N VAL A 324 20.54 -9.04 -18.44
CA VAL A 324 20.58 -10.00 -17.30
C VAL A 324 21.91 -9.92 -16.55
N ARG A 325 23.02 -9.75 -17.29
CA ARG A 325 24.36 -9.46 -16.73
C ARG A 325 24.92 -8.23 -17.42
N PRO A 326 24.48 -7.02 -17.02
CA PRO A 326 24.85 -5.82 -17.72
C PRO A 326 26.36 -5.61 -17.62
N ASN A 327 26.99 -5.33 -18.75
CA ASN A 327 28.33 -4.76 -18.81
C ASN A 327 28.29 -3.52 -19.70
N ARG A 328 29.32 -2.68 -19.64
CA ARG A 328 29.35 -1.40 -20.38
C ARG A 328 28.99 -1.54 -21.85
N LEU A 329 29.45 -2.60 -22.51
CA LEU A 329 29.18 -2.85 -23.92
C LEU A 329 27.72 -3.25 -24.16
N SER A 330 27.17 -4.15 -23.34
CA SER A 330 25.79 -4.63 -23.50
C SER A 330 24.76 -3.53 -23.19
N VAL A 331 25.02 -2.70 -22.18
CA VAL A 331 24.21 -1.52 -21.85
C VAL A 331 24.29 -0.48 -22.96
N ALA A 332 25.49 -0.17 -23.48
CA ALA A 332 25.66 0.76 -24.59
C ALA A 332 24.95 0.27 -25.86
N LEU A 333 25.11 -1.02 -26.20
CA LEU A 333 24.45 -1.63 -27.35
C LEU A 333 22.93 -1.61 -27.19
N PHE A 334 22.41 -1.96 -26.02
CA PHE A 334 20.99 -1.87 -25.72
C PHE A 334 20.48 -0.44 -25.82
N SER A 335 21.22 0.55 -25.30
CA SER A 335 20.85 1.98 -25.37
C SER A 335 20.76 2.47 -26.82
N ILE A 336 21.73 2.10 -27.67
CA ILE A 336 21.72 2.43 -29.11
C ILE A 336 20.50 1.80 -29.77
N ILE A 337 20.30 0.50 -29.60
CA ILE A 337 19.18 -0.22 -30.20
C ILE A 337 17.86 0.36 -29.71
N SER A 338 17.71 0.65 -28.41
CA SER A 338 16.51 1.21 -27.81
C SER A 338 16.22 2.63 -28.28
N LYS A 339 17.25 3.46 -28.53
CA LYS A 339 17.10 4.79 -29.14
C LYS A 339 16.64 4.69 -30.59
N SER A 340 17.25 3.82 -31.38
CA SER A 340 16.80 3.52 -32.75
C SER A 340 15.36 2.99 -32.77
N TYR A 341 15.01 2.17 -31.78
CA TYR A 341 13.69 1.60 -31.60
C TYR A 341 12.63 2.65 -31.25
N ARG A 342 12.93 3.56 -30.32
CA ARG A 342 12.08 4.72 -30.02
C ARG A 342 11.86 5.59 -31.26
N GLY A 343 12.92 5.83 -32.05
CA GLY A 343 12.81 6.54 -33.33
C GLY A 343 11.90 5.84 -34.33
N MET A 344 12.06 4.53 -34.50
CA MET A 344 11.22 3.72 -35.39
C MET A 344 9.76 3.67 -34.96
N ARG A 345 9.47 3.60 -33.65
CA ARG A 345 8.10 3.64 -33.11
C ARG A 345 7.37 4.96 -33.42
N ARG A 346 8.07 6.10 -33.34
CA ARG A 346 7.51 7.41 -33.74
C ARG A 346 7.16 7.46 -35.22
N ILE A 347 8.05 6.97 -36.09
CA ILE A 347 7.85 6.97 -37.55
C ILE A 347 6.69 6.05 -37.95
N THR A 348 6.57 4.90 -37.30
CA THR A 348 5.55 3.88 -37.60
C THR A 348 4.18 4.14 -36.95
N ARG A 349 4.03 5.25 -36.21
CA ARG A 349 2.82 5.62 -35.44
C ARG A 349 2.36 4.53 -34.46
N ILE A 350 3.28 3.66 -34.00
CA ILE A 350 2.98 2.63 -32.99
C ILE A 350 2.66 3.28 -31.62
N ASP A 351 3.09 4.52 -31.39
CA ASP A 351 2.86 5.33 -30.17
C ASP A 351 1.50 6.03 -30.08
N SER A 352 0.53 5.74 -30.98
CA SER A 352 -0.77 6.44 -31.00
C SER A 352 -1.67 6.18 -29.78
N SER A 353 -1.37 5.17 -28.96
CA SER A 353 -2.07 4.86 -27.70
C SER A 353 -1.07 4.47 -26.61
N PRO A 354 -1.35 4.77 -25.32
CA PRO A 354 -0.50 4.30 -24.22
C PRO A 354 -0.43 2.77 -24.23
N ASP A 355 0.78 2.24 -24.18
CA ASP A 355 1.01 0.80 -24.31
C ASP A 355 0.77 0.10 -22.97
N ILE A 356 -0.24 -0.78 -22.93
CA ILE A 356 -0.38 -1.78 -21.87
C ILE A 356 0.78 -2.78 -21.97
N ARG A 357 1.65 -2.78 -20.97
CA ARG A 357 2.82 -3.67 -20.92
C ARG A 357 3.13 -4.04 -19.48
N SER A 358 4.01 -5.02 -19.29
CA SER A 358 4.46 -5.44 -17.96
C SER A 358 3.31 -5.81 -17.03
N GLY A 359 2.15 -6.23 -17.55
CA GLY A 359 0.97 -6.56 -16.77
C GLY A 359 0.26 -5.35 -16.16
N ASP A 360 0.39 -4.16 -16.75
CA ASP A 360 -0.23 -2.91 -16.28
C ASP A 360 -1.69 -2.75 -16.79
N TRP A 361 -2.54 -3.74 -16.52
CA TRP A 361 -3.95 -3.76 -16.94
C TRP A 361 -4.83 -4.66 -16.09
N TYR A 362 -6.15 -4.54 -16.26
CA TYR A 362 -7.17 -5.29 -15.53
C TYR A 362 -7.06 -6.82 -15.64
N GLY A 363 -6.47 -7.34 -16.72
CA GLY A 363 -6.28 -8.78 -16.94
C GLY A 363 -5.02 -9.36 -16.30
N ASN A 364 -4.30 -8.61 -15.44
CA ASN A 364 -3.21 -9.16 -14.65
C ASN A 364 -3.74 -10.24 -13.70
N ASP A 365 -3.16 -11.44 -13.77
CA ASP A 365 -3.56 -12.59 -12.97
C ASP A 365 -2.43 -13.09 -12.06
N THR A 366 -1.36 -12.32 -11.90
CA THR A 366 -0.19 -12.71 -11.10
C THR A 366 -0.05 -11.87 -9.84
N ALA A 367 -0.13 -10.53 -9.98
CA ALA A 367 0.20 -9.61 -8.89
C ALA A 367 -0.75 -9.69 -7.71
N TRP A 368 -2.05 -9.93 -7.94
CA TRP A 368 -3.03 -10.02 -6.87
C TRP A 368 -2.85 -11.29 -6.03
N ARG A 369 -2.40 -12.40 -6.64
CA ARG A 369 -2.12 -13.68 -5.95
C ARG A 369 -0.95 -13.52 -4.98
N MET A 370 0.12 -12.90 -5.45
CA MET A 370 1.26 -12.52 -4.63
C MET A 370 0.84 -11.61 -3.45
N VAL A 371 -0.12 -10.70 -3.66
CA VAL A 371 -0.64 -9.87 -2.57
C VAL A 371 -1.36 -10.70 -1.52
N VAL A 372 -2.21 -11.65 -1.92
CA VAL A 372 -2.87 -12.55 -0.97
C VAL A 372 -1.84 -13.38 -0.19
N ASP A 373 -0.83 -13.91 -0.87
CA ASP A 373 0.25 -14.68 -0.24
C ASP A 373 1.01 -13.87 0.83
N LEU A 374 1.35 -12.62 0.55
CA LEU A 374 2.00 -11.73 1.53
C LEU A 374 1.10 -11.44 2.75
N ASN A 375 -0.22 -11.29 2.53
CA ASN A 375 -1.17 -11.13 3.63
C ASN A 375 -1.28 -12.42 4.47
N ARG A 376 -1.30 -13.60 3.84
CA ARG A 376 -1.24 -14.88 4.57
C ARG A 376 0.01 -14.94 5.44
N ILE A 377 1.16 -14.58 4.90
CA ILE A 377 2.42 -14.60 5.66
C ILE A 377 2.35 -13.62 6.84
N LEU A 378 1.89 -12.38 6.63
CA LEU A 378 1.77 -11.39 7.70
C LEU A 378 0.90 -11.90 8.85
N PHE A 379 -0.26 -12.48 8.54
CA PHE A 379 -1.20 -12.88 9.57
C PHE A 379 -0.86 -14.24 10.18
N LEU A 380 -0.31 -15.19 9.42
CA LEU A 380 -0.23 -16.59 9.85
C LEU A 380 1.19 -17.10 10.10
N ALA A 381 2.24 -16.49 9.54
CA ALA A 381 3.60 -16.95 9.81
C ALA A 381 4.05 -16.51 11.21
N ASP A 382 4.66 -17.40 11.97
CA ASP A 382 5.27 -17.07 13.27
C ASP A 382 6.59 -16.26 13.10
N SER A 383 7.28 -15.99 14.21
CA SER A 383 8.56 -15.27 14.22
C SER A 383 9.68 -15.94 13.43
N ASP A 384 9.57 -17.23 13.16
CA ASP A 384 10.54 -18.03 12.42
C ASP A 384 10.06 -18.40 11.02
N GLY A 385 8.99 -17.76 10.56
CA GLY A 385 8.47 -17.90 9.21
C GLY A 385 7.67 -19.19 8.99
N ALA A 386 7.35 -19.94 10.04
CA ALA A 386 6.52 -21.13 9.93
C ALA A 386 5.03 -20.74 9.91
N MET A 387 4.31 -21.16 8.87
CA MET A 387 2.87 -20.92 8.73
C MET A 387 2.08 -21.63 9.83
N LYS A 388 1.19 -20.89 10.49
CA LYS A 388 0.24 -21.38 11.50
C LYS A 388 -1.19 -21.29 10.99
N THR A 389 -2.12 -21.79 11.79
CA THR A 389 -3.57 -21.68 11.54
C THR A 389 -4.17 -20.43 12.17
N GLU A 390 -3.63 -20.00 13.31
CA GLU A 390 -4.12 -18.83 14.04
C GLU A 390 -3.36 -17.55 13.66
N PRO A 391 -4.01 -16.38 13.73
CA PRO A 391 -3.32 -15.10 13.59
C PRO A 391 -2.19 -14.94 14.60
N GLN A 392 -1.01 -14.50 14.13
CA GLN A 392 0.20 -14.35 14.93
C GLN A 392 0.46 -12.91 15.37
N ARG A 393 -0.29 -11.93 14.83
CA ARG A 393 -0.10 -10.50 15.08
C ARG A 393 -1.44 -9.78 15.09
N ARG A 394 -1.56 -8.75 15.92
CA ARG A 394 -2.67 -7.79 15.86
C ARG A 394 -2.41 -6.79 14.74
N TYR A 395 -3.49 -6.32 14.12
CA TYR A 395 -3.42 -5.46 12.94
C TYR A 395 -4.33 -4.24 13.08
N LEU A 396 -3.83 -3.09 12.62
CA LEU A 396 -4.62 -1.89 12.40
C LEU A 396 -4.25 -1.27 11.06
N SER A 397 -5.25 -0.87 10.29
CA SER A 397 -5.11 -0.05 9.09
C SER A 397 -5.36 1.41 9.42
N ILE A 398 -4.56 2.33 8.87
CA ILE A 398 -4.84 3.77 8.83
C ILE A 398 -4.48 4.31 7.44
N VAL A 399 -5.47 4.42 6.54
CA VAL A 399 -5.26 4.88 5.15
C VAL A 399 -5.09 6.38 5.11
N ASP A 400 -3.97 6.85 4.56
CA ASP A 400 -3.73 8.25 4.24
C ASP A 400 -4.33 8.59 2.87
N GLY A 401 -5.42 9.34 2.87
CA GLY A 401 -6.10 9.85 1.68
C GLY A 401 -6.34 11.36 1.72
N VAL A 402 -5.60 12.13 2.53
CA VAL A 402 -5.75 13.60 2.55
C VAL A 402 -5.38 14.16 1.17
N ILE A 403 -4.14 13.89 0.73
CA ILE A 403 -3.76 13.92 -0.68
C ILE A 403 -3.66 12.47 -1.15
N ALA A 404 -4.47 12.09 -2.12
CA ALA A 404 -4.51 10.78 -2.74
C ALA A 404 -3.88 10.82 -4.14
N GLY A 405 -3.85 9.68 -4.85
CA GLY A 405 -3.27 9.57 -6.19
C GLY A 405 -4.13 8.85 -7.23
N GLU A 406 -4.40 9.46 -8.39
CA GLU A 406 -5.16 8.84 -9.49
C GLU A 406 -4.30 8.60 -10.74
N GLY A 407 -4.80 7.88 -11.74
CA GLY A 407 -4.11 7.66 -13.02
C GLY A 407 -2.92 6.70 -12.93
N ASP A 408 -1.71 7.18 -13.21
CA ASP A 408 -0.52 6.35 -13.42
C ASP A 408 0.19 5.92 -12.13
N GLY A 409 -0.61 5.55 -11.12
CA GLY A 409 -0.14 4.95 -9.87
C GLY A 409 0.45 3.53 -10.06
N PRO A 410 1.36 3.09 -9.16
CA PRO A 410 1.68 3.74 -7.89
C PRO A 410 2.87 4.71 -7.94
N LEU A 411 3.54 4.84 -9.09
CA LEU A 411 4.81 5.56 -9.21
C LEU A 411 4.64 7.00 -9.70
N ASP A 412 3.66 7.27 -10.57
CA ASP A 412 3.45 8.57 -11.20
C ASP A 412 1.97 9.01 -11.18
N PRO A 413 1.24 8.89 -10.04
CA PRO A 413 -0.16 9.28 -9.96
C PRO A 413 -0.35 10.80 -10.15
N ASP A 414 -1.54 11.24 -10.52
CA ASP A 414 -1.94 12.65 -10.37
C ASP A 414 -2.45 12.88 -8.94
N PRO A 415 -2.03 13.95 -8.25
CA PRO A 415 -2.50 14.23 -6.90
C PRO A 415 -4.00 14.58 -6.92
N VAL A 416 -4.74 14.00 -5.97
CA VAL A 416 -6.16 14.29 -5.74
C VAL A 416 -6.33 14.75 -4.30
N HIS A 417 -6.91 15.92 -4.10
CA HIS A 417 -7.24 16.39 -2.76
C HIS A 417 -8.52 15.71 -2.25
N ALA A 418 -8.40 14.51 -1.70
CA ALA A 418 -9.56 13.70 -1.31
C ALA A 418 -10.05 14.01 0.11
N GLY A 419 -9.15 14.27 1.05
CA GLY A 419 -9.49 14.66 2.42
C GLY A 419 -9.94 13.50 3.31
N TYR A 420 -9.47 12.28 3.03
CA TYR A 420 -9.92 11.06 3.71
C TYR A 420 -8.87 10.48 4.66
N ILE A 421 -9.31 10.04 5.83
CA ILE A 421 -8.61 9.04 6.65
C ILE A 421 -9.58 7.90 6.94
N LEU A 422 -9.14 6.67 6.69
CA LEU A 422 -9.90 5.45 7.03
C LEU A 422 -9.11 4.60 8.01
N THR A 423 -9.76 4.04 9.00
CA THR A 423 -9.11 3.14 9.96
C THR A 423 -9.97 1.93 10.30
N GLY A 424 -9.34 0.81 10.66
CA GLY A 424 -10.03 -0.42 11.01
C GLY A 424 -9.08 -1.59 11.23
N THR A 425 -9.55 -2.62 11.94
CA THR A 425 -8.77 -3.83 12.24
C THR A 425 -8.86 -4.88 11.13
N SER A 426 -9.91 -4.83 10.30
CA SER A 426 -10.03 -5.60 9.06
C SER A 426 -9.46 -4.82 7.87
N PRO A 427 -8.29 -5.21 7.30
CA PRO A 427 -7.72 -4.52 6.14
C PRO A 427 -8.66 -4.57 4.93
N THR A 428 -9.40 -5.67 4.74
CA THR A 428 -10.33 -5.81 3.63
C THR A 428 -11.54 -4.90 3.78
N SER A 429 -12.09 -4.72 4.99
CA SER A 429 -13.22 -3.80 5.21
C SER A 429 -12.82 -2.38 4.83
N VAL A 430 -11.63 -1.96 5.29
CA VAL A 430 -11.07 -0.64 5.00
C VAL A 430 -10.77 -0.48 3.50
N ASP A 431 -10.23 -1.51 2.86
CA ASP A 431 -9.91 -1.50 1.43
C ASP A 431 -11.17 -1.40 0.55
N LEU A 432 -12.25 -2.10 0.92
CA LEU A 432 -13.54 -2.03 0.22
C LEU A 432 -14.18 -0.64 0.32
N VAL A 433 -14.22 -0.06 1.54
CA VAL A 433 -14.73 1.31 1.75
C VAL A 433 -13.86 2.33 1.00
N GLY A 434 -12.54 2.21 1.11
CA GLY A 434 -11.61 3.09 0.39
C GLY A 434 -11.76 3.00 -1.13
N THR A 435 -11.93 1.80 -1.67
CA THR A 435 -12.14 1.57 -3.10
C THR A 435 -13.46 2.19 -3.59
N ALA A 436 -14.54 2.03 -2.81
CA ALA A 436 -15.82 2.66 -3.11
C ALA A 436 -15.74 4.19 -3.08
N LEU A 437 -15.05 4.78 -2.09
CA LEU A 437 -14.82 6.23 -2.00
C LEU A 437 -13.97 6.80 -3.15
N MET A 438 -13.09 5.98 -3.74
CA MET A 438 -12.35 6.32 -4.97
C MET A 438 -13.22 6.26 -6.24
N GLY A 439 -14.48 5.84 -6.14
CA GLY A 439 -15.37 5.70 -7.28
C GLY A 439 -15.21 4.38 -8.05
N PHE A 440 -14.64 3.35 -7.41
CA PHE A 440 -14.38 2.06 -8.04
C PHE A 440 -15.23 0.92 -7.45
N ASP A 441 -15.60 -0.01 -8.32
CA ASP A 441 -16.32 -1.23 -8.03
C ASP A 441 -15.33 -2.32 -7.59
N ALA A 442 -15.29 -2.57 -6.28
CA ALA A 442 -14.39 -3.55 -5.68
C ALA A 442 -14.60 -4.97 -6.23
N SER A 443 -15.83 -5.34 -6.64
CA SER A 443 -16.13 -6.67 -7.18
C SER A 443 -15.41 -6.95 -8.51
N ARG A 444 -14.91 -5.91 -9.19
CA ARG A 444 -14.19 -6.02 -10.46
C ARG A 444 -12.68 -6.14 -10.28
N LEU A 445 -12.19 -6.13 -9.04
CA LEU A 445 -10.79 -6.32 -8.71
C LEU A 445 -10.60 -7.77 -8.26
N HIS A 446 -9.83 -8.56 -9.03
CA HIS A 446 -9.58 -9.99 -8.73
C HIS A 446 -9.12 -10.24 -7.29
N LEU A 447 -8.36 -9.30 -6.71
CA LEU A 447 -7.94 -9.37 -5.31
C LEU A 447 -9.13 -9.47 -4.36
N TYR A 448 -10.12 -8.58 -4.50
CA TYR A 448 -11.27 -8.51 -3.61
C TYR A 448 -12.32 -9.58 -3.96
N ASP A 449 -12.52 -9.87 -5.24
CA ASP A 449 -13.36 -11.00 -5.69
C ASP A 449 -12.91 -12.33 -5.07
N TYR A 450 -11.61 -12.53 -4.88
CA TYR A 450 -11.07 -13.73 -4.25
C TYR A 450 -11.27 -13.78 -2.72
N ILE A 451 -11.11 -12.67 -2.00
CA ILE A 451 -11.11 -12.66 -0.52
C ILE A 451 -12.45 -12.23 0.09
N VAL A 452 -13.47 -12.02 -0.74
CA VAL A 452 -14.83 -11.67 -0.33
C VAL A 452 -15.82 -12.74 -0.79
N GLY A 453 -16.88 -13.00 -0.02
CA GLY A 453 -18.00 -13.83 -0.46
C GLY A 453 -17.72 -15.33 -0.41
N ASP A 454 -18.11 -16.05 -1.48
CA ASP A 454 -18.15 -17.52 -1.50
C ASP A 454 -16.79 -18.18 -1.33
N HIS A 455 -15.72 -17.58 -1.85
CA HIS A 455 -14.38 -18.12 -1.64
C HIS A 455 -13.97 -17.95 -0.18
N ALA A 456 -14.12 -16.75 0.39
CA ALA A 456 -13.83 -16.47 1.79
C ALA A 456 -14.65 -17.35 2.75
N ARG A 457 -15.89 -17.71 2.40
CA ARG A 457 -16.71 -18.67 3.16
C ARG A 457 -16.15 -20.09 3.14
N ARG A 458 -15.62 -20.53 2.00
CA ARG A 458 -15.11 -21.90 1.83
C ARG A 458 -13.68 -22.07 2.35
N GLN A 459 -12.86 -21.03 2.23
CA GLN A 459 -11.48 -21.00 2.68
C GLN A 459 -11.24 -19.70 3.47
N PRO A 460 -11.66 -19.67 4.75
CA PRO A 460 -11.52 -18.48 5.57
C PRO A 460 -10.05 -18.08 5.73
N LEU A 461 -9.76 -16.82 5.43
CA LEU A 461 -8.49 -16.18 5.71
C LEU A 461 -8.70 -15.15 6.82
N PRO A 462 -7.71 -14.89 7.71
CA PRO A 462 -7.85 -13.91 8.80
C PRO A 462 -8.22 -12.49 8.37
N PHE A 463 -8.01 -12.17 7.10
CA PHE A 463 -8.29 -10.88 6.49
C PHE A 463 -9.38 -10.99 5.40
N GLY A 464 -9.99 -12.15 5.19
CA GLY A 464 -11.12 -12.31 4.28
C GLY A 464 -12.44 -11.90 4.92
N ILE A 465 -13.44 -11.56 4.12
CA ILE A 465 -14.77 -11.18 4.61
C ILE A 465 -15.82 -12.05 3.93
N ALA A 466 -16.67 -12.71 4.72
CA ALA A 466 -17.71 -13.57 4.18
C ALA A 466 -18.81 -12.79 3.46
N ASP A 467 -19.13 -11.58 3.91
CA ASP A 467 -20.21 -10.75 3.37
C ASP A 467 -19.96 -9.25 3.63
N THR A 468 -20.22 -8.41 2.62
CA THR A 468 -20.11 -6.94 2.74
C THR A 468 -21.15 -6.36 3.69
N ASP A 469 -22.27 -7.04 3.91
CA ASP A 469 -23.32 -6.61 4.85
C ASP A 469 -22.84 -6.55 6.31
N SER A 470 -21.72 -7.24 6.62
CA SER A 470 -21.08 -7.18 7.94
C SER A 470 -20.29 -5.89 8.18
N ILE A 471 -20.04 -5.09 7.13
CA ILE A 471 -19.24 -3.87 7.24
C ILE A 471 -20.10 -2.73 7.77
N THR A 472 -19.67 -2.18 8.90
CA THR A 472 -20.25 -0.96 9.50
C THR A 472 -19.25 0.18 9.38
N ILE A 473 -19.71 1.37 9.02
CA ILE A 473 -18.87 2.55 8.82
C ILE A 473 -19.28 3.59 9.84
N GLY A 474 -18.38 3.92 10.77
CA GLY A 474 -18.55 5.07 11.64
C GLY A 474 -18.21 6.34 10.89
N PHE A 475 -19.13 7.30 10.83
CA PHE A 475 -18.94 8.59 10.19
C PHE A 475 -19.82 9.64 10.88
N GLU A 476 -19.26 10.79 11.24
CA GLU A 476 -19.98 11.88 11.94
C GLU A 476 -20.76 11.43 13.19
N ALA A 477 -20.22 10.45 13.92
CA ALA A 477 -20.84 9.81 15.09
C ALA A 477 -22.12 9.01 14.80
N GLU A 478 -22.39 8.72 13.53
CA GLU A 478 -23.42 7.79 13.06
C GLU A 478 -22.80 6.51 12.48
N ASP A 479 -23.63 5.49 12.31
CA ASP A 479 -23.26 4.21 11.72
C ASP A 479 -23.97 4.01 10.39
N LEU A 480 -23.19 3.81 9.33
CA LEU A 480 -23.66 3.51 7.98
C LEU A 480 -23.36 2.04 7.66
N SER A 481 -24.28 1.37 6.95
CA SER A 481 -23.92 0.12 6.27
C SER A 481 -23.09 0.39 5.02
N PHE A 482 -22.41 -0.64 4.51
CA PHE A 482 -21.63 -0.52 3.28
C PHE A 482 -22.46 -0.06 2.08
N ASP A 483 -23.70 -0.55 1.95
CA ASP A 483 -24.61 -0.18 0.86
C ASP A 483 -25.08 1.28 0.93
N GLN A 484 -25.15 1.85 2.13
CA GLN A 484 -25.52 3.25 2.35
C GLN A 484 -24.39 4.22 2.01
N LEU A 485 -23.15 3.75 1.89
CA LEU A 485 -21.96 4.58 1.74
C LEU A 485 -22.08 5.55 0.55
N GLN A 486 -22.48 5.06 -0.63
CA GLN A 486 -22.51 5.88 -1.85
C GLN A 486 -23.65 6.92 -1.85
N GLU A 487 -24.72 6.65 -1.09
CA GLU A 487 -25.83 7.59 -0.91
C GLU A 487 -25.47 8.67 0.12
N ALA A 488 -24.81 8.29 1.21
CA ALA A 488 -24.42 9.18 2.29
C ALA A 488 -23.20 10.05 1.92
N ILE A 489 -22.23 9.47 1.22
CA ILE A 489 -20.96 10.11 0.89
C ILE A 489 -20.72 9.97 -0.61
N ARG A 490 -20.77 11.09 -1.31
CA ARG A 490 -20.47 11.13 -2.74
C ARG A 490 -19.01 10.70 -2.97
N PRO A 491 -18.75 9.60 -3.70
CA PRO A 491 -17.39 9.18 -4.01
C PRO A 491 -16.64 10.24 -4.81
N ARG A 492 -15.33 10.35 -4.60
CA ARG A 492 -14.46 11.06 -5.53
C ARG A 492 -14.30 10.20 -6.77
N SER A 493 -14.61 10.72 -7.95
CA SER A 493 -14.45 9.96 -9.20
C SER A 493 -12.99 9.93 -9.65
N PHE A 494 -12.16 9.08 -9.05
CA PHE A 494 -10.75 8.98 -9.43
C PHE A 494 -10.64 8.45 -10.85
N ARG A 495 -9.70 8.99 -11.62
CA ARG A 495 -9.33 8.41 -12.92
C ARG A 495 -8.52 7.13 -12.68
N PRO A 496 -8.94 5.95 -13.17
CA PRO A 496 -8.10 4.77 -13.07
C PRO A 496 -6.89 4.88 -14.01
N HIS A 497 -5.90 3.99 -13.84
CA HIS A 497 -4.86 3.80 -14.85
C HIS A 497 -5.49 3.46 -16.21
N HIS A 498 -4.90 3.89 -17.32
CA HIS A 498 -5.48 3.70 -18.66
C HIS A 498 -5.74 2.22 -19.02
N GLY A 499 -4.94 1.30 -18.46
CA GLY A 499 -5.15 -0.15 -18.57
C GLY A 499 -6.33 -0.72 -17.76
N TRP A 500 -7.06 0.13 -17.04
CA TRP A 500 -8.23 -0.20 -16.20
C TRP A 500 -9.48 0.62 -16.57
N THR A 501 -9.35 1.61 -17.46
CA THR A 501 -10.47 2.48 -17.86
C THR A 501 -11.62 1.68 -18.47
N GLY A 502 -12.82 1.90 -17.97
CA GLY A 502 -14.05 1.19 -18.36
C GLY A 502 -14.22 -0.19 -17.70
N HIS A 503 -13.29 -0.60 -16.83
CA HIS A 503 -13.30 -1.92 -16.21
C HIS A 503 -13.57 -1.91 -14.72
N ILE A 504 -13.34 -0.82 -13.99
CA ILE A 504 -13.47 -0.79 -12.52
C ILE A 504 -14.30 0.36 -11.98
N GLU A 505 -14.70 1.30 -12.81
CA GLU A 505 -15.49 2.45 -12.37
C GLU A 505 -16.88 2.02 -11.92
N LEU A 506 -17.37 2.63 -10.84
CA LEU A 506 -18.76 2.50 -10.43
C LEU A 506 -19.70 3.06 -11.51
N PRO A 507 -20.92 2.52 -11.64
CA PRO A 507 -21.94 3.15 -12.47
C PRO A 507 -22.16 4.60 -12.06
N LYS A 508 -22.35 5.49 -13.03
CA LYS A 508 -22.71 6.89 -12.72
C LYS A 508 -24.09 6.90 -12.05
N VAL A 509 -24.14 7.36 -10.80
CA VAL A 509 -25.40 7.65 -10.12
C VAL A 509 -26.03 8.89 -10.77
N ASP A 510 -27.31 8.81 -11.14
CA ASP A 510 -28.04 9.93 -11.76
C ASP A 510 -27.99 11.18 -10.87
N GLU A 511 -27.70 12.35 -11.48
CA GLU A 511 -27.37 13.61 -10.81
C GLU A 511 -28.54 14.26 -10.02
N THR A 512 -29.68 13.60 -9.88
CA THR A 512 -30.92 14.19 -9.35
C THR A 512 -31.13 14.04 -7.84
N PHE A 513 -30.26 13.33 -7.10
CA PHE A 513 -30.56 12.97 -5.70
C PHE A 513 -29.51 13.24 -4.61
N ALA A 514 -28.34 13.82 -4.90
CA ALA A 514 -27.37 14.13 -3.84
C ALA A 514 -27.72 15.43 -3.10
N LYS A 515 -28.14 15.33 -1.83
CA LYS A 515 -28.23 16.46 -0.90
C LYS A 515 -26.83 16.98 -0.55
N VAL A 516 -26.63 18.26 -0.81
CA VAL A 516 -25.71 19.26 -0.25
C VAL A 516 -24.76 18.80 0.88
N SER A 517 -23.46 18.83 0.59
CA SER A 517 -22.40 19.24 1.54
C SER A 517 -21.31 20.06 0.81
N ASP A 518 -21.73 21.06 0.04
CA ASP A 518 -20.90 22.21 -0.27
C ASP A 518 -21.27 23.33 0.71
N THR A 519 -20.59 23.39 1.85
CA THR A 519 -20.50 24.64 2.62
C THR A 519 -19.17 25.28 2.30
N SER A 520 -19.12 25.96 1.16
CA SER A 520 -18.15 27.01 0.88
C SER A 520 -18.66 28.32 1.48
N SER A 521 -17.98 28.81 2.52
CA SER A 521 -17.91 30.24 2.85
C SER A 521 -16.57 30.53 3.49
#